data_AF-A0A8D8C0A3-F1
#
_entry.id   AF-A0A8D8C0A3-F1
#
_cell.length_a   1.000
_cell.length_b   1.000
_cell.length_c   1.000
_cell.angle_alpha   90.00
_cell.angle_beta   90.00
_cell.angle_gamma   90.00
#
_symmetry.space_group_name_H-M   'P 1'
#
loop_
_entity.id
_entity.type
_entity.pdbx_description
1 polymer ?
#
loop_
_entity_poly.entity_id
_entity_poly.type
_entity_poly.pdbx_seq_one_letter_code
_entity_poly.pdbx_strand_id
1 'polypeptide(L)'
;MLGFFMVYLLGTVTTWRITAAICVSIPLATMIAICFVPETPMWLLSKDRKEDARKSLQWLRGWVSPKAVEKEFQEMQRYSANAAKCTPCQKAQSVKCDHPPPTEWMKLQELMRKRN
;
A
#
# COMPACT_ATOMS: atom_id res chain seq x y z
N MET A 1 -6.87 25.39 9.91
CA MET A 1 -6.90 26.63 10.73
C MET A 1 -7.48 26.42 12.13
N LEU A 2 -8.57 25.65 12.30
CA LEU A 2 -9.19 25.41 13.63
C LEU A 2 -8.25 24.76 14.67
N GLY A 3 -7.37 23.84 14.25
CA GLY A 3 -6.46 23.15 15.17
C GLY A 3 -5.47 24.09 15.87
N PHE A 4 -4.92 25.08 15.15
CA PHE A 4 -3.99 26.04 15.74
C PHE A 4 -4.70 26.96 16.74
N PHE A 5 -5.93 27.38 16.42
CA PHE A 5 -6.76 28.17 17.31
C PHE A 5 -7.13 27.42 18.60
N MET A 6 -7.48 26.12 18.50
CA MET A 6 -7.72 25.27 19.67
C MET A 6 -6.48 25.13 20.56
N VAL A 7 -5.30 24.91 19.99
CA VAL A 7 -4.05 24.81 20.77
C VAL A 7 -3.71 26.13 21.45
N TYR A 8 -3.94 27.26 20.78
CA TYR A 8 -3.69 28.57 21.35
C TYR A 8 -4.64 28.88 22.52
N LEU A 9 -5.93 28.58 22.37
CA LEU A 9 -6.93 28.70 23.44
C LEU A 9 -6.63 27.76 24.63
N LEU A 10 -6.22 26.51 24.37
CA LEU A 10 -5.83 25.59 25.43
C LEU A 10 -4.56 26.06 26.16
N GLY A 11 -3.63 26.68 25.44
CA GLY A 11 -2.40 27.25 26.00
C GLY A 11 -2.59 28.53 26.82
N THR A 12 -3.65 29.31 26.57
CA THR A 12 -3.96 30.51 27.39
C THR A 12 -4.74 30.16 28.65
N VAL A 13 -5.53 29.09 28.64
CA VAL A 13 -6.35 28.65 29.78
C VAL A 13 -5.60 27.65 30.69
N THR A 14 -4.57 26.97 30.16
CA THR A 14 -3.87 25.86 30.86
C THR A 14 -2.37 26.10 30.97
N THR A 15 -1.73 25.59 32.03
CA THR A 15 -0.27 25.65 32.20
C THR A 15 0.49 25.02 31.02
N TRP A 16 1.58 25.65 30.57
CA TRP A 16 2.40 25.24 29.41
C TRP A 16 2.79 23.75 29.36
N ARG A 17 2.91 23.10 30.53
CA ARG A 17 3.20 21.67 30.66
C ARG A 17 2.08 20.77 30.10
N ILE A 18 0.82 21.16 30.28
CA ILE A 18 -0.34 20.38 29.82
C ILE A 18 -0.50 20.52 28.31
N THR A 19 -0.30 21.72 27.76
CA THR A 19 -0.31 21.95 26.31
C THR A 19 0.74 21.10 25.59
N ALA A 20 1.96 21.04 26.12
CA ALA A 20 3.00 20.19 25.57
C ALA A 20 2.62 18.69 25.64
N ALA A 21 2.00 18.24 26.74
CA ALA A 21 1.55 16.87 26.88
C ALA A 21 0.46 16.50 25.86
N ILE A 22 -0.51 17.38 25.61
CA ILE A 22 -1.57 17.16 24.60
C ILE A 22 -0.99 17.10 23.19
N CYS A 23 -0.07 18.01 22.86
CA CYS A 23 0.58 18.04 21.55
C CYS A 23 1.38 16.76 21.26
N VAL A 24 1.92 16.10 22.28
CA VAL A 24 2.62 14.81 22.13
C VAL A 24 1.65 13.63 22.19
N SER A 25 0.57 13.72 22.97
CA SER A 25 -0.40 12.62 23.09
C SER A 25 -1.17 12.38 21.80
N ILE A 26 -1.47 13.42 21.02
CA ILE A 26 -2.17 13.29 19.72
C ILE A 26 -1.37 12.44 18.71
N PRO A 27 -0.11 12.78 18.37
CA PRO A 27 0.69 11.96 17.46
C PRO A 27 1.00 10.59 18.06
N LEU A 28 1.17 10.47 19.38
CA LEU A 28 1.38 9.17 20.02
C LEU A 28 0.14 8.26 19.88
N ALA A 29 -1.05 8.79 20.13
CA ALA A 29 -2.31 8.08 19.92
C ALA A 29 -2.49 7.70 18.44
N THR A 30 -2.10 8.60 17.53
CA THR A 30 -2.13 8.34 16.09
C THR A 30 -1.16 7.23 15.71
N MET A 31 0.04 7.21 16.28
CA MET A 31 1.04 6.17 16.05
C MET A 31 0.52 4.81 16.51
N ILE A 32 -0.09 4.75 17.69
CA ILE A 32 -0.73 3.53 18.21
C ILE A 32 -1.87 3.09 17.29
N ALA A 33 -2.73 4.02 16.83
CA ALA A 33 -3.82 3.72 15.91
C ALA A 33 -3.31 3.16 14.57
N ILE A 34 -2.22 3.72 14.04
CA ILE A 34 -1.57 3.22 12.81
C ILE A 34 -1.00 1.82 13.02
N CYS A 35 -0.44 1.50 14.19
CA CYS A 35 0.01 0.13 14.49
C CYS A 35 -1.14 -0.89 14.51
N PHE A 36 -2.38 -0.46 14.80
CA PHE A 36 -3.56 -1.32 14.69
C PHE A 36 -4.10 -1.45 13.27
N VAL A 37 -3.73 -0.54 12.36
CA VAL A 37 -4.06 -0.68 10.94
C VAL A 37 -3.20 -1.82 10.39
N PRO A 38 -3.82 -2.90 9.89
CA PRO A 38 -3.08 -4.02 9.36
C PRO A 38 -2.29 -3.56 8.12
N GLU A 39 -1.04 -3.97 8.05
CA GLU A 39 -0.10 -3.63 6.98
C GLU A 39 -0.69 -3.85 5.58
N THR A 40 -0.23 -3.04 4.62
CA THR A 40 -0.78 -3.00 3.26
C THR A 40 -0.76 -4.41 2.64
N PRO A 41 -1.89 -4.93 2.10
CA PRO A 41 -1.98 -6.32 1.63
C PRO A 41 -0.98 -6.66 0.51
N MET A 42 -0.52 -5.66 -0.24
CA MET A 42 0.55 -5.79 -1.23
C MET A 42 1.90 -6.18 -0.62
N TRP A 43 2.23 -5.67 0.57
CA TRP A 43 3.48 -6.01 1.26
C TRP A 43 3.44 -7.46 1.79
N LEU A 44 2.29 -7.88 2.33
CA LEU A 44 2.10 -9.27 2.78
C LEU A 44 2.09 -10.28 1.62
N LEU A 45 1.53 -9.90 0.46
CA LEU A 45 1.62 -10.69 -0.77
C LEU A 45 3.06 -10.89 -1.21
N SER A 46 3.92 -9.87 -1.07
CA SER A 46 5.34 -9.96 -1.39
C SER A 46 6.14 -10.83 -0.40
N LYS A 47 5.61 -11.09 0.79
CA LYS A 47 6.23 -11.91 1.85
C LYS A 47 5.71 -13.35 1.91
N ASP A 48 4.91 -13.78 0.92
CA ASP A 48 4.25 -15.09 0.82
C ASP A 48 3.26 -15.42 1.96
N ARG A 49 2.96 -14.47 2.86
CA ARG A 49 2.03 -14.63 3.98
C ARG A 49 0.59 -14.34 3.55
N LYS A 50 0.02 -15.26 2.77
CA LYS A 50 -1.32 -15.13 2.15
C LYS A 50 -2.46 -15.03 3.18
N GLU A 51 -2.37 -15.74 4.30
CA GLU A 51 -3.41 -15.73 5.33
C GLU A 51 -3.54 -14.38 6.04
N ASP A 52 -2.41 -13.76 6.36
CA ASP A 52 -2.40 -12.44 6.99
C ASP A 52 -2.88 -11.36 6.01
N ALA A 53 -2.54 -11.49 4.72
CA ALA A 53 -3.04 -10.58 3.68
C ALA A 53 -4.58 -10.64 3.54
N ARG A 54 -5.17 -11.85 3.64
CA ARG A 54 -6.63 -12.03 3.68
C ARG A 54 -7.25 -11.35 4.89
N LYS A 55 -6.62 -11.45 6.06
CA LYS A 55 -7.09 -10.81 7.30
C LYS A 55 -7.02 -9.28 7.23
N SER A 56 -5.95 -8.73 6.66
CA SER A 56 -5.83 -7.28 6.41
C SER A 56 -6.94 -6.77 5.47
N LEU A 57 -7.24 -7.49 4.39
CA LEU A 57 -8.31 -7.14 3.45
C LEU A 57 -9.71 -7.23 4.08
N GLN A 58 -9.95 -8.24 4.92
CA GLN A 58 -11.21 -8.37 5.65
C GLN A 58 -11.41 -7.20 6.62
N TRP A 59 -10.36 -6.76 7.30
CA TRP A 59 -10.41 -5.61 8.20
C TRP A 59 -10.68 -4.32 7.44
N LEU A 60 -9.98 -4.08 6.33
CA LEU A 60 -10.14 -2.89 5.49
C LEU A 60 -11.57 -2.71 4.98
N ARG A 61 -12.27 -3.81 4.70
CA ARG A 61 -13.63 -3.78 4.14
C ARG A 61 -14.74 -3.83 5.19
N GLY A 62 -14.39 -3.82 6.48
CA GLY A 62 -15.36 -3.81 7.57
C GLY A 62 -15.88 -5.19 7.96
N TRP A 63 -15.01 -6.18 8.13
CA TRP A 63 -15.33 -7.51 8.68
C TRP A 63 -16.21 -8.38 7.77
N VAL A 64 -15.94 -8.35 6.47
CA VAL A 64 -16.69 -9.12 5.46
C VAL A 64 -16.24 -10.59 5.44
N SER A 65 -17.17 -11.50 5.13
CA SER A 65 -16.91 -12.95 5.05
C SER A 65 -15.71 -13.31 4.15
N PRO A 66 -14.86 -14.26 4.56
CA PRO A 66 -13.63 -14.64 3.84
C PRO A 66 -13.89 -15.16 2.42
N LYS A 67 -15.12 -15.60 2.11
CA LYS A 67 -15.50 -16.07 0.76
C LYS A 67 -15.67 -14.93 -0.25
N ALA A 68 -16.10 -13.74 0.19
CA ALA A 68 -16.28 -12.61 -0.71
C ALA A 68 -14.93 -11.95 -1.06
N VAL A 69 -14.01 -11.92 -0.10
CA VAL A 69 -12.69 -11.30 -0.23
C VAL A 69 -11.73 -12.17 -1.07
N GLU A 70 -11.96 -13.49 -1.11
CA GLU A 70 -11.05 -14.41 -1.80
C GLU A 70 -10.93 -14.15 -3.31
N LYS A 71 -12.04 -13.78 -3.98
CA LYS A 71 -12.00 -13.44 -5.41
C LYS A 71 -11.13 -12.22 -5.67
N GLU A 72 -11.34 -11.14 -4.92
CA GLU A 72 -10.56 -9.90 -5.04
C GLU A 72 -9.08 -10.14 -4.69
N PHE A 73 -8.81 -10.96 -3.67
CA PHE A 73 -7.46 -11.33 -3.28
C PHE A 73 -6.72 -12.10 -4.39
N GLN A 74 -7.40 -13.07 -5.01
CA GLN A 74 -6.83 -13.81 -6.14
C GLN A 74 -6.59 -12.92 -7.36
N GLU A 75 -7.46 -11.95 -7.63
CA GLU A 75 -7.23 -10.96 -8.69
C GLU A 75 -6.01 -10.09 -8.39
N MET A 76 -5.87 -9.56 -7.17
CA MET A 76 -4.69 -8.78 -6.76
C MET A 76 -3.39 -9.61 -6.87
N GLN A 77 -3.43 -10.88 -6.47
CA GLN A 77 -2.28 -11.78 -6.61
C GLN A 77 -1.92 -12.02 -8.08
N ARG A 78 -2.92 -12.18 -8.96
CA ARG A 78 -2.70 -12.28 -10.41
C ARG A 78 -2.10 -11.00 -10.98
N TYR A 79 -2.57 -9.83 -10.58
CA TYR A 79 -1.99 -8.55 -11.01
C TYR A 79 -0.54 -8.41 -10.56
N SER A 80 -0.22 -8.73 -9.30
CA SER A 80 1.15 -8.71 -8.80
C SER A 80 2.06 -9.72 -9.54
N ALA A 81 1.59 -10.94 -9.76
CA ALA A 81 2.32 -11.97 -10.50
C ALA A 81 2.49 -11.63 -11.99
N ASN A 82 1.55 -10.89 -12.59
CA ASN A 82 1.62 -10.43 -13.96
C ASN A 82 2.51 -9.18 -14.10
N ALA A 83 2.53 -8.29 -13.13
CA ALA A 83 3.43 -7.14 -13.08
C ALA A 83 4.90 -7.58 -12.93
N ALA A 84 5.14 -8.73 -12.29
CA ALA A 84 6.46 -9.37 -12.24
C ALA A 84 6.88 -10.03 -13.57
N LYS A 85 5.98 -10.14 -14.56
CA LYS A 85 6.26 -10.72 -15.88
C LYS A 85 6.51 -9.63 -16.92
N CYS A 86 7.32 -9.98 -17.91
CA CYS A 86 7.55 -9.21 -19.13
C CYS A 86 6.23 -8.90 -19.87
N THR A 87 6.04 -7.66 -20.33
CA THR A 87 4.90 -7.25 -21.20
C THR A 87 4.74 -8.12 -22.45
N PRO A 88 5.82 -8.58 -23.13
CA PRO A 88 5.72 -9.59 -24.19
C PRO A 88 5.16 -10.94 -23.71
N CYS A 89 5.58 -11.42 -22.54
CA CYS A 89 5.15 -12.68 -21.94
C CYS A 89 3.69 -12.66 -21.46
N GLN A 90 3.22 -11.48 -21.02
CA GLN A 90 1.82 -11.27 -20.66
C GLN A 90 0.88 -11.52 -21.85
N LYS A 91 1.28 -11.11 -23.06
CA LYS A 91 0.47 -11.24 -24.27
C LYS A 91 0.44 -12.68 -24.82
N ALA A 92 1.48 -13.46 -24.54
CA ALA A 92 1.60 -14.86 -24.96
C ALA A 92 1.06 -15.89 -23.93
N GLN A 93 0.61 -15.43 -22.75
CA GLN A 93 0.10 -16.26 -21.65
C GLN A 93 1.00 -17.46 -21.29
N SER A 94 2.33 -17.31 -21.40
CA SER A 94 3.32 -18.36 -21.10
C SER A 94 3.83 -18.27 -19.65
N VAL A 95 4.02 -19.42 -18.99
CA VAL A 95 4.48 -19.54 -17.59
C VAL A 95 6.00 -19.36 -17.47
N LYS A 96 6.76 -19.57 -18.55
CA LYS A 96 8.20 -19.32 -18.64
C LYS A 96 8.49 -18.20 -19.63
N CYS A 97 9.47 -17.39 -19.26
CA CYS A 97 10.01 -16.31 -20.06
C CYS A 97 11.27 -16.83 -20.76
N ASP A 98 11.11 -17.44 -21.94
CA ASP A 98 12.25 -17.95 -22.72
C ASP A 98 12.86 -16.87 -23.64
N HIS A 99 12.50 -15.59 -23.47
CA HIS A 99 13.09 -14.51 -24.24
C HIS A 99 14.23 -13.83 -23.46
N PRO A 100 15.34 -13.46 -24.13
CA PRO A 100 16.39 -12.69 -23.51
C PRO A 100 15.81 -11.34 -23.03
N PRO A 101 16.25 -10.84 -21.86
CA PRO A 101 15.81 -9.53 -21.37
C PRO A 101 16.09 -8.47 -22.45
N PRO A 102 15.17 -7.49 -22.63
CA PRO A 102 15.38 -6.45 -23.62
C PRO A 102 16.66 -5.69 -23.26
N THR A 103 17.58 -5.67 -24.22
CA THR A 103 18.83 -4.92 -24.13
C THR A 103 18.51 -3.42 -24.11
N GLU A 104 19.39 -2.63 -23.49
CA GLU A 104 19.19 -1.18 -23.35
C GLU A 104 19.03 -0.47 -24.72
N TRP A 105 19.63 -1.00 -25.79
CA TRP A 105 19.45 -0.47 -27.15
C TRP A 105 18.02 -0.64 -27.68
N MET A 106 17.35 -1.75 -27.34
CA MET A 106 15.97 -2.02 -27.77
C MET A 106 15.01 -1.02 -27.11
N LYS A 107 15.22 -0.74 -25.81
CA LYS A 107 14.45 0.30 -25.09
C LYS A 107 14.68 1.68 -25.71
N LEU A 108 15.93 2.02 -26.04
CA LEU A 108 16.26 3.30 -26.68
C LEU A 108 15.60 3.46 -28.05
N GLN A 109 15.57 2.41 -28.88
CA GLN A 109 14.88 2.45 -30.17
C GLN A 109 13.36 2.64 -30.01
N GLU A 110 12.74 2.00 -29.02
CA GLU A 110 11.32 2.21 -28.73
C GLU A 110 11.01 3.64 -28.29
N LEU A 111 11.87 4.25 -27.46
CA LEU A 111 11.76 5.66 -27.06
C LEU A 111 11.99 6.61 -28.24
N MET A 112 12.89 6.28 -29.15
CA MET A 112 13.08 7.04 -30.40
C MET A 112 11.85 6.92 -31.31
N ARG A 113 11.27 5.71 -31.44
CA ARG A 113 10.06 5.45 -32.25
C ARG A 113 8.80 6.13 -31.70
N LYS A 114 8.66 6.28 -30.37
CA LYS A 114 7.52 6.98 -29.76
C LYS A 114 7.59 8.52 -29.86
N ARG A 115 8.76 9.05 -30.18
CA ARG A 115 9.05 10.48 -30.22
C ARG A 115 8.93 11.09 -31.62
N ASN A 116 8.81 10.25 -32.65
CA ASN A 116 8.50 10.64 -34.04
C ASN A 116 7.09 10.20 -34.41
#